data_AF-A0AB38YFN0-F1
#
_entry.id   AF-A0AB38YFN0-F1
#
_cell.length_a   1.000
_cell.length_b   1.000
_cell.length_c   1.000
_cell.angle_alpha   90.00
_cell.angle_beta   90.00
_cell.angle_gamma   90.00
#
_symmetry.space_group_name_H-M   'P 1'
#
loop_
_entity.id
_entity.type
_entity.pdbx_description
1 polymer ?
#
loop_
_entity_poly.entity_id
_entity_poly.type
_entity_poly.pdbx_seq_one_letter_code
_entity_poly.pdbx_strand_id
1 'polypeptide(L)'
;MNTDINSPLAPVPVPQNGQLNLFVALGIVTDLCINHGDYHQLSIEKLIARVLPALQAGQVHIVFDPQSRPLGFASWVLADDNLHAQLTQTPSLAVINNASSVNNMDASNQENQYLWFVDLITPFSSPLPMFHSLKERFAGFSDAWALAGNNTEAADQPRRIW
;
A
#
# COMPACT_ATOMS: atom_id res chain seq x y z
N MET A 1 5.75 27.07 -2.82
CA MET A 1 7.17 26.69 -2.66
C MET A 1 7.35 25.34 -3.34
N ASN A 2 8.06 25.27 -4.47
CA ASN A 2 8.46 24.00 -5.07
C ASN A 2 9.71 23.53 -4.34
N THR A 3 9.53 22.68 -3.33
CA THR A 3 10.60 21.77 -2.93
C THR A 3 10.42 20.54 -3.80
N ASP A 4 11.15 20.48 -4.92
CA ASP A 4 11.16 19.31 -5.78
C ASP A 4 11.72 18.14 -4.96
N ILE A 5 10.83 17.33 -4.40
CA ILE A 5 11.20 16.13 -3.66
C ILE A 5 11.65 15.11 -4.70
N ASN A 6 12.96 14.88 -4.73
CA ASN A 6 13.60 13.99 -5.69
C ASN A 6 13.92 12.66 -5.00
N SER A 7 13.48 11.56 -5.60
CA SER A 7 13.93 10.23 -5.15
C SER A 7 15.42 10.05 -5.46
N PRO A 8 16.21 9.46 -4.56
CA PRO A 8 17.59 9.07 -4.85
C PRO A 8 17.68 7.80 -5.70
N LEU A 9 16.57 7.09 -5.92
CA LEU A 9 16.54 5.86 -6.71
C LEU A 9 16.75 6.12 -8.20
N ALA A 10 17.17 5.08 -8.92
CA ALA A 10 17.33 5.15 -10.36
C ALA A 10 15.97 5.34 -11.06
N PRO A 11 15.92 6.09 -12.18
CA PRO A 11 14.73 6.15 -13.02
C PRO A 11 14.33 4.76 -13.50
N VAL A 12 13.03 4.47 -13.45
CA VAL A 12 12.47 3.23 -13.97
C VAL A 12 11.71 3.55 -15.26
N PRO A 13 11.95 2.83 -16.36
CA PRO A 13 11.13 2.98 -17.56
C PRO A 13 9.69 2.55 -17.25
N VAL A 14 8.76 3.50 -17.16
CA VAL A 14 7.34 3.21 -16.99
C VAL A 14 6.77 2.86 -18.36
N PRO A 15 6.18 1.66 -18.55
CA PRO A 15 5.58 1.27 -19.82
C PRO A 15 4.49 2.25 -20.26
N GLN A 16 4.30 2.41 -21.58
CA GLN A 16 3.31 3.35 -22.13
C GLN A 16 1.87 3.04 -21.72
N ASN A 17 1.57 1.78 -21.38
CA ASN A 17 0.26 1.36 -20.85
C ASN A 17 0.12 1.59 -19.33
N GLY A 18 1.15 2.14 -18.67
CA GLY A 18 1.17 2.39 -17.23
C GLY A 18 1.27 1.13 -16.36
N GLN A 19 1.40 -0.06 -16.94
CA GLN A 19 1.44 -1.32 -16.19
C GLN A 19 2.87 -1.82 -16.04
N LEU A 20 3.37 -1.84 -14.81
CA LEU A 20 4.66 -2.45 -14.51
C LEU A 20 4.56 -3.97 -14.51
N ASN A 21 5.60 -4.63 -15.02
CA ASN A 21 5.77 -6.06 -14.79
C ASN A 21 5.88 -6.33 -13.28
N LEU A 22 5.27 -7.42 -12.82
CA LEU A 22 5.33 -7.89 -11.43
C LEU A 22 6.74 -7.83 -10.81
N PHE A 23 7.77 -8.31 -11.53
CA PHE A 23 9.15 -8.32 -11.02
C PHE A 23 9.76 -6.92 -10.93
N VAL A 24 9.37 -6.02 -11.84
CA VAL A 24 9.80 -4.61 -11.79
C VAL A 24 9.15 -3.93 -10.59
N ALA A 25 7.85 -4.12 -10.40
CA ALA A 25 7.15 -3.59 -9.24
C ALA A 25 7.73 -4.14 -7.92
N LEU A 26 8.02 -5.44 -7.85
CA LEU A 26 8.64 -6.05 -6.67
C LEU A 26 10.04 -5.47 -6.39
N GLY A 27 10.86 -5.25 -7.41
CA GLY A 27 12.16 -4.59 -7.27
C GLY A 27 12.04 -3.17 -6.71
N ILE A 28 11.10 -2.38 -7.25
CA ILE A 28 10.81 -1.02 -6.77
C ILE A 28 10.39 -1.03 -5.30
N VAL A 29 9.43 -1.90 -4.93
CA VAL A 29 8.94 -2.00 -3.55
C VAL A 29 10.06 -2.42 -2.61
N THR A 30 10.95 -3.32 -3.05
CA THR A 30 12.14 -3.72 -2.29
C THR A 30 13.06 -2.53 -2.04
N ASP A 31 13.39 -1.74 -3.07
CA ASP A 31 14.22 -0.55 -2.92
C ASP A 31 13.58 0.49 -1.97
N LEU A 32 12.27 0.72 -2.09
CA LEU A 32 11.53 1.62 -1.21
C LEU A 32 11.55 1.12 0.25
N CYS A 33 11.34 -0.17 0.49
CA CYS A 33 11.35 -0.77 1.81
C CYS A 33 12.72 -0.70 2.49
N ILE A 34 13.81 -0.95 1.75
CA ILE A 34 15.18 -0.87 2.26
C ILE A 34 15.49 0.54 2.78
N ASN A 35 14.92 1.56 2.13
CA ASN A 35 15.11 2.96 2.51
C ASN A 35 14.09 3.47 3.54
N HIS A 36 13.14 2.66 4.00
CA HIS A 36 12.10 3.07 4.95
C HIS A 36 12.44 2.67 6.39
N GLY A 37 12.22 3.59 7.33
CA GLY A 37 12.54 3.42 8.76
C GLY A 37 11.98 2.13 9.37
N ASP A 38 10.72 1.79 9.08
CA ASP A 38 10.12 0.57 9.64
C ASP A 38 10.35 -0.72 8.82
N TYR A 39 10.65 -0.61 7.52
CA TYR A 39 10.70 -1.78 6.62
C TYR A 39 12.12 -2.29 6.37
N HIS A 40 13.17 -1.51 6.67
CA HIS A 40 14.55 -1.89 6.39
C HIS A 40 15.04 -3.17 7.10
N GLN A 41 14.34 -3.61 8.15
CA GLN A 41 14.66 -4.83 8.91
C GLN A 41 13.94 -6.08 8.41
N LEU A 42 12.97 -5.94 7.49
CA LEU A 42 12.27 -7.09 6.94
C LEU A 42 13.21 -7.92 6.06
N SER A 43 13.21 -9.24 6.25
CA SER A 43 13.86 -10.13 5.29
C SER A 43 13.15 -10.07 3.94
N ILE A 44 13.88 -10.33 2.86
CA ILE A 44 13.32 -10.37 1.50
C ILE A 44 12.14 -11.37 1.43
N GLU A 45 12.26 -12.52 2.08
CA GLU A 45 11.18 -13.51 2.16
C GLU A 45 9.89 -12.94 2.79
N LYS A 46 10.02 -12.26 3.94
CA LYS A 46 8.87 -11.63 4.62
C LYS A 46 8.28 -10.50 3.78
N LEU A 47 9.12 -9.72 3.12
CA LEU A 47 8.67 -8.67 2.22
C LEU A 47 7.87 -9.25 1.06
N ILE A 48 8.39 -10.26 0.37
CA ILE A 48 7.72 -10.93 -0.74
C ILE A 48 6.37 -11.50 -0.29
N ALA A 49 6.34 -12.25 0.81
CA ALA A 49 5.11 -12.84 1.34
C ALA A 49 4.04 -11.78 1.68
N ARG A 50 4.47 -10.55 2.01
CA ARG A 50 3.60 -9.43 2.33
C ARG A 50 3.05 -8.71 1.10
N VAL A 51 3.91 -8.38 0.12
CA VAL A 51 3.53 -7.50 -0.99
C VAL A 51 3.06 -8.24 -2.23
N LEU A 52 3.49 -9.49 -2.41
CA LEU A 52 3.18 -10.29 -3.60
C LEU A 52 1.66 -10.48 -3.83
N PRO A 53 0.84 -10.78 -2.81
CA PRO A 53 -0.61 -10.92 -3.02
C PRO A 53 -1.25 -9.64 -3.58
N ALA A 54 -0.92 -8.48 -3.01
CA ALA A 54 -1.44 -7.19 -3.47
C ALA A 54 -0.98 -6.87 -4.91
N LEU A 55 0.29 -7.15 -5.23
CA LEU A 55 0.83 -6.98 -6.58
C LEU A 55 0.08 -7.86 -7.60
N GLN A 56 -0.19 -9.12 -7.26
CA GLN A 56 -0.92 -10.06 -8.12
C GLN A 56 -2.38 -9.64 -8.31
N ALA A 57 -3.01 -9.09 -7.27
CA ALA A 57 -4.38 -8.57 -7.32
C ALA A 57 -4.48 -7.19 -8.01
N GLY A 58 -3.35 -6.54 -8.34
CA GLY A 58 -3.35 -5.17 -8.84
C GLY A 58 -3.82 -4.13 -7.82
N GLN A 59 -3.84 -4.48 -6.54
CA GLN A 59 -4.27 -3.63 -5.42
C GLN A 59 -3.09 -2.83 -4.87
N VAL A 60 -2.37 -2.17 -5.77
CA VAL A 60 -1.17 -1.41 -5.48
C VAL A 60 -1.15 -0.08 -6.22
N HIS A 61 -0.43 0.88 -5.65
CA HIS A 61 -0.13 2.15 -6.29
C HIS A 61 1.32 2.52 -6.02
N ILE A 62 2.10 2.67 -7.09
CA ILE A 62 3.48 3.18 -7.02
C ILE A 62 3.46 4.61 -7.55
N VAL A 63 3.99 5.53 -6.75
CA VAL A 63 4.12 6.94 -7.10
C VAL A 63 5.52 7.17 -7.64
N PHE A 64 5.61 7.91 -8.75
CA PHE A 64 6.86 8.31 -9.37
C PHE A 64 7.00 9.83 -9.36
N ASP A 65 8.23 10.31 -9.34
CA ASP A 65 8.53 11.71 -9.59
C ASP A 65 8.52 12.05 -11.10
N PRO A 66 8.66 13.33 -11.49
CA PRO A 66 8.67 13.72 -12.91
C PRO A 66 9.81 13.09 -13.74
N GLN A 67 10.85 12.57 -13.10
CA GLN A 67 11.97 11.86 -13.75
C GLN A 67 11.78 10.34 -13.73
N SER A 68 10.56 9.86 -13.44
CA SER A 68 10.21 8.44 -13.37
C SER A 68 10.99 7.66 -12.31
N ARG A 69 11.39 8.30 -11.21
CA ARG A 69 12.01 7.62 -10.06
C ARG A 69 10.93 7.27 -9.02
N PRO A 70 10.96 6.09 -8.41
CA PRO A 70 9.96 5.71 -7.41
C PRO A 70 10.06 6.59 -6.16
N LEU A 71 8.94 7.17 -5.73
CA LEU A 71 8.82 8.01 -4.53
C LEU A 71 8.09 7.31 -3.39
N GLY A 72 7.20 6.38 -3.71
CA GLY A 72 6.47 5.65 -2.70
C GLY A 72 5.59 4.54 -3.26
N PHE A 73 5.07 3.73 -2.35
CA PHE A 73 4.22 2.59 -2.61
C PHE A 73 3.07 2.54 -1.61
N ALA A 74 1.90 2.18 -2.10
CA ALA A 74 0.75 1.83 -1.28
C ALA A 74 0.16 0.49 -1.74
N SER A 75 -0.31 -0.30 -0.79
CA SER A 75 -1.10 -1.51 -1.05
C SER A 75 -2.36 -1.47 -0.18
N TRP A 76 -3.44 -2.07 -0.66
CA TRP A 76 -4.70 -2.08 0.07
C TRP A 76 -5.47 -3.37 -0.15
N VAL A 77 -6.48 -3.56 0.68
CA VAL A 77 -7.54 -4.55 0.51
C VAL A 77 -8.89 -3.88 0.74
N LEU A 78 -9.92 -4.45 0.12
CA LEU A 78 -11.30 -4.08 0.37
C LEU A 78 -11.90 -5.13 1.31
N ALA A 79 -12.27 -4.69 2.51
CA ALA A 79 -12.86 -5.54 3.53
C ALA A 79 -14.38 -5.42 3.51
N ASP A 80 -15.08 -6.55 3.62
CA ASP A 80 -16.49 -6.56 4.00
C ASP A 80 -16.66 -6.30 5.51
N ASP A 81 -17.89 -6.22 6.01
CA ASP A 81 -18.18 -6.01 7.44
C ASP A 81 -17.50 -7.05 8.35
N ASN A 82 -17.42 -8.31 7.93
CA ASN A 82 -16.83 -9.38 8.73
C ASN A 82 -15.30 -9.20 8.83
N LEU A 83 -14.62 -8.99 7.70
CA LEU A 83 -13.19 -8.72 7.68
C LEU A 83 -12.85 -7.40 8.39
N HIS A 84 -13.67 -6.36 8.23
CA HIS A 84 -13.48 -5.09 8.92
C HIS A 84 -13.58 -5.27 10.45
N ALA A 85 -14.57 -6.01 10.94
CA ALA A 85 -14.72 -6.31 12.36
C ALA A 85 -13.51 -7.10 12.90
N GLN A 86 -13.03 -8.11 12.15
CA GLN A 86 -11.84 -8.88 12.53
C GLN A 86 -10.58 -8.02 12.58
N LEU A 87 -10.35 -7.16 11.58
CA LEU A 87 -9.20 -6.26 11.53
C LEU A 87 -9.25 -5.17 12.60
N THR A 88 -10.44 -4.75 13.01
CA THR A 88 -10.62 -3.82 14.13
C THR A 88 -10.23 -4.45 15.47
N GLN A 89 -10.45 -5.77 15.63
CA GLN A 89 -10.14 -6.50 16.86
C GLN A 89 -8.70 -7.04 16.89
N THR A 90 -8.19 -7.51 15.76
CA THR A 90 -6.87 -8.14 15.63
C THR A 90 -6.22 -7.71 14.31
N PRO A 91 -5.69 -6.47 14.25
CA PRO A 91 -5.10 -5.92 13.04
C PRO A 91 -3.84 -6.72 12.68
N SER A 92 -3.91 -7.56 11.64
CA SER A 92 -2.75 -8.34 11.21
C SER A 92 -2.84 -8.73 9.73
N LEU A 93 -1.67 -8.91 9.12
CA LEU A 93 -1.57 -9.44 7.77
C LEU A 93 -2.08 -10.89 7.69
N ALA A 94 -1.95 -11.67 8.77
CA ALA A 94 -2.47 -13.03 8.82
C ALA A 94 -4.00 -13.08 8.67
N VAL A 95 -4.73 -12.14 9.29
CA VAL A 95 -6.18 -12.02 9.13
C VAL A 95 -6.54 -11.74 7.67
N ILE A 96 -5.82 -10.83 7.01
CA ILE A 96 -6.03 -10.52 5.58
C ILE A 96 -5.77 -11.75 4.71
N ASN A 97 -4.63 -12.43 4.91
CA ASN A 97 -4.22 -13.57 4.09
C ASN A 97 -5.15 -14.78 4.23
N ASN A 98 -5.83 -14.91 5.38
CA ASN A 98 -6.78 -15.99 5.63
C ASN A 98 -8.22 -15.64 5.19
N ALA A 99 -8.49 -14.38 4.85
CA ALA A 99 -9.82 -13.96 4.46
C ALA A 99 -10.16 -14.46 3.04
N SER A 100 -11.28 -15.18 2.92
CA SER A 100 -11.77 -15.67 1.62
C SER A 100 -12.37 -14.57 0.74
N SER A 101 -12.61 -13.38 1.30
CA SER A 101 -13.37 -12.27 0.70
C SER A 101 -12.53 -11.05 0.34
N VAL A 102 -11.23 -11.21 0.06
CA VAL A 102 -10.43 -10.10 -0.51
C VAL A 102 -10.99 -9.78 -1.91
N ASN A 103 -11.84 -8.76 -1.96
CA ASN A 103 -12.60 -8.43 -3.15
C ASN A 103 -11.79 -7.57 -4.11
N ASN A 104 -11.94 -7.84 -5.41
CA ASN A 104 -11.55 -6.87 -6.42
C ASN A 104 -12.48 -5.66 -6.35
N MET A 105 -11.95 -4.50 -6.73
CA MET A 105 -12.68 -3.24 -6.73
C MET A 105 -13.77 -3.28 -7.81
N ASP A 106 -14.95 -3.78 -7.46
CA ASP A 106 -16.15 -3.67 -8.29
C ASP A 106 -16.90 -2.39 -7.89
N ALA A 107 -17.07 -1.50 -8.86
CA ALA A 107 -17.68 -0.18 -8.63
C ALA A 107 -19.12 -0.29 -8.10
N SER A 108 -19.81 -1.41 -8.33
CA SER A 108 -21.20 -1.60 -7.87
C SER A 108 -21.33 -1.97 -6.38
N ASN A 109 -20.24 -2.30 -5.68
CA ASN A 109 -20.28 -2.82 -4.31
C ASN A 109 -19.55 -1.93 -3.28
N GLN A 110 -19.24 -0.68 -3.62
CA GLN A 110 -18.49 0.22 -2.72
C GLN A 110 -19.25 0.57 -1.43
N GLU A 111 -20.58 0.58 -1.44
CA GLU A 111 -21.39 0.99 -0.28
C GLU A 111 -21.25 0.07 0.95
N ASN A 112 -20.78 -1.17 0.77
CA ASN A 112 -20.62 -2.15 1.86
C ASN A 112 -19.17 -2.64 2.01
N GLN A 113 -18.21 -1.79 1.63
CA GLN A 113 -16.79 -2.13 1.69
C GLN A 113 -16.00 -1.07 2.44
N TYR A 114 -15.00 -1.53 3.19
CA TYR A 114 -14.05 -0.70 3.92
C TYR A 114 -12.70 -0.76 3.23
N LEU A 115 -12.09 0.39 3.03
CA LEU A 115 -10.75 0.48 2.47
C LEU A 115 -9.69 0.31 3.57
N TRP A 116 -8.85 -0.71 3.44
CA TRP A 116 -7.76 -0.98 4.37
C TRP A 116 -6.42 -0.94 3.65
N PHE A 117 -5.59 0.03 4.01
CA PHE A 117 -4.20 0.08 3.58
C PHE A 117 -3.36 -0.91 4.39
N VAL A 118 -2.64 -1.75 3.67
CA VAL A 118 -1.71 -2.72 4.24
C VAL A 118 -0.33 -2.08 4.34
N ASP A 119 0.12 -1.46 3.24
CA ASP A 119 1.38 -0.75 3.17
C ASP A 119 1.16 0.71 2.73
N LEU A 120 1.88 1.62 3.37
CA LEU A 120 2.03 3.02 2.98
C LEU A 120 3.50 3.40 3.20
N ILE A 121 4.27 3.37 2.12
CA ILE A 121 5.73 3.49 2.15
C ILE A 121 6.13 4.74 1.37
N THR A 122 6.65 5.76 2.07
CA THR A 122 7.13 7.02 1.47
C THR A 122 8.50 7.44 2.06
N PRO A 123 9.58 6.71 1.75
CA PRO A 123 10.88 6.90 2.41
C PRO A 123 11.56 8.24 2.09
N PHE A 124 11.24 8.84 0.95
CA PHE A 124 11.93 10.04 0.45
C PHE A 124 11.09 11.31 0.49
N SER A 125 9.81 11.20 0.86
CA SER A 125 8.85 12.30 0.74
C SER A 125 7.91 12.37 1.94
N SER A 126 7.26 13.52 2.12
CA SER A 126 6.10 13.58 2.99
C SER A 126 5.03 12.61 2.47
N PRO A 127 4.32 11.87 3.35
CA PRO A 127 3.23 11.00 2.90
C PRO A 127 2.02 11.78 2.38
N LEU A 128 1.94 13.10 2.62
CA LEU A 128 0.77 13.92 2.31
C LEU A 128 0.37 13.93 0.81
N PRO A 129 1.28 14.09 -0.17
CA PRO A 129 0.92 14.02 -1.58
C PRO A 129 0.41 12.63 -2.00
N MET A 130 0.97 11.57 -1.43
CA MET A 130 0.46 10.21 -1.64
C MET A 130 -0.96 10.09 -1.08
N PHE A 131 -1.21 10.58 0.14
CA PHE A 131 -2.55 10.57 0.73
C PHE A 131 -3.56 11.35 -0.12
N HIS A 132 -3.20 12.51 -0.67
CA HIS A 132 -4.08 13.24 -1.58
C HIS A 132 -4.41 12.42 -2.84
N SER A 133 -3.40 11.86 -3.50
CA SER A 133 -3.57 10.99 -4.68
C SER A 133 -4.47 9.78 -4.37
N LEU A 134 -4.25 9.12 -3.23
CA LEU A 134 -5.05 7.97 -2.81
C LEU A 134 -6.49 8.38 -2.50
N LYS A 135 -6.70 9.51 -1.81
CA LYS A 135 -8.04 10.00 -1.48
C LYS A 135 -8.84 10.38 -2.72
N GLU A 136 -8.21 10.98 -3.72
CA GLU A 136 -8.84 11.24 -5.03
C GLU A 136 -9.19 9.94 -5.75
N ARG A 137 -8.28 8.96 -5.76
CA ARG A 137 -8.49 7.64 -6.36
C ARG A 137 -9.64 6.87 -5.69
N PHE A 138 -9.79 7.02 -4.38
CA PHE A 138 -10.78 6.32 -3.56
C PHE A 138 -11.88 7.25 -3.06
N ALA A 139 -12.26 8.26 -3.85
CA ALA A 139 -13.26 9.26 -3.46
C ALA A 139 -14.65 8.67 -3.10
N GLY A 140 -14.93 7.42 -3.51
CA GLY A 140 -16.15 6.69 -3.13
C GLY A 140 -16.14 6.13 -1.70
N PHE A 141 -15.00 6.07 -1.03
CA PHE A 141 -14.89 5.59 0.35
C PHE A 141 -14.92 6.77 1.33
N SER A 142 -15.89 6.78 2.25
CA SER A 142 -15.96 7.79 3.31
C SER A 142 -14.81 7.64 4.31
N ASP A 143 -14.41 6.40 4.55
CA ASP A 143 -13.48 6.01 5.60
C ASP A 143 -12.39 5.13 5.01
N ALA A 144 -11.16 5.33 5.48
CA ALA A 144 -10.06 4.42 5.22
C ALA A 144 -9.28 4.11 6.49
N TRP A 145 -8.76 2.89 6.54
CA TRP A 145 -8.04 2.35 7.68
C TRP A 145 -6.64 1.93 7.24
N ALA A 146 -5.70 1.89 8.17
CA ALA A 146 -4.36 1.38 7.92
C ALA A 146 -3.98 0.35 8.99
N LEU A 147 -3.35 -0.73 8.55
CA LEU A 147 -2.59 -1.59 9.44
C LEU A 147 -1.40 -0.81 9.99
N ALA A 148 -1.22 -0.87 11.31
CA ALA A 148 -0.16 -0.13 11.95
C ALA A 148 1.17 -0.92 11.90
N GLY A 149 2.14 -0.35 11.17
CA GLY A 149 3.54 -0.74 11.18
C GLY A 149 3.86 -2.19 10.77
N ASN A 150 5.15 -2.52 10.81
CA ASN A 150 5.67 -3.85 10.49
C ASN A 150 5.84 -4.77 11.71
N ASN A 151 5.49 -4.28 12.89
CA ASN A 151 5.70 -5.01 14.12
C ASN A 151 4.72 -6.17 14.17
N THR A 152 5.21 -7.34 13.80
CA THR A 152 4.49 -8.61 13.80
C THR A 152 4.09 -9.09 15.20
N GLU A 153 4.49 -8.38 16.27
CA GLU A 153 4.40 -8.88 17.65
C GLU A 153 3.72 -7.93 18.66
N ALA A 154 3.55 -6.64 18.34
CA ALA A 154 2.75 -5.73 19.15
C ALA A 154 1.53 -5.30 18.32
N ALA A 155 0.33 -5.60 18.83
CA ALA A 155 -0.91 -5.19 18.20
C ALA A 155 -1.06 -3.66 18.30
N ASP A 156 -0.40 -2.94 17.40
CA ASP A 156 -0.70 -1.53 17.22
C ASP A 156 -2.14 -1.42 16.72
N GLN A 157 -2.92 -0.57 17.40
CA GLN A 157 -4.32 -0.39 17.05
C GLN A 157 -4.45 0.08 15.59
N PRO A 158 -5.46 -0.43 14.86
CA PRO A 158 -5.71 0.04 13.51
C PRO A 158 -5.98 1.53 13.54
N ARG A 159 -5.45 2.26 12.57
CA ARG A 159 -5.61 3.71 12.50
C ARG A 159 -6.57 4.06 11.37
N ARG A 160 -7.62 4.81 11.69
CA ARG A 160 -8.40 5.50 10.67
C ARG A 160 -7.56 6.65 10.12
N ILE A 161 -7.41 6.74 8.81
CA ILE A 161 -6.54 7.69 8.10
C ILE A 161 -7.32 8.81 7.39
N TRP A 162 -8.59 8.59 7.07
CA TRP A 162 -9.60 9.63 6.82
C TRP A 162 -11.01 9.09 7.05
#